data_AF-A0A662PUS1-F1
#
_entry.id   AF-A0A662PUS1-F1
#
_cell.length_a   1.000
_cell.length_b   1.000
_cell.length_c   1.000
_cell.angle_alpha   90.00
_cell.angle_beta   90.00
_cell.angle_gamma   90.00
#
_symmetry.space_group_name_H-M   'P 1'
#
loop_
_entity.id
_entity.type
_entity.pdbx_description
1 polymer ?
#
loop_
_entity_poly.entity_id
_entity_poly.type
_entity_poly.pdbx_seq_one_letter_code
_entity_poly.pdbx_strand_id
1 'polypeptide(L)'
;DPARVAAYVVAGIGFIGAGTILQTRERVVGITTAASLWVTAAIGMAAGAGFYLLAIIATAIAYLTLRLKILERLARKSEKYGP
;
A
#
# COMPACT_ATOMS: atom_id res chain seq x y z
N ASP A 1 -11.96 -8.01 22.66
CA ASP A 1 -10.62 -8.53 22.37
C ASP A 1 -10.07 -7.83 21.13
N PRO A 2 -9.07 -6.94 21.29
CA PRO A 2 -8.42 -6.23 20.18
C PRO A 2 -7.88 -7.16 19.07
N ALA A 3 -7.45 -8.38 19.43
CA ALA A 3 -6.93 -9.34 18.45
C ALA A 3 -8.02 -9.79 17.46
N ARG A 4 -9.26 -9.99 17.92
CA ARG A 4 -10.40 -10.35 17.05
C ARG A 4 -10.76 -9.21 16.09
N VAL A 5 -10.75 -7.97 16.57
CA VAL A 5 -11.02 -6.80 15.72
C VAL A 5 -9.95 -6.68 14.64
N ALA A 6 -8.67 -6.82 15.00
CA ALA A 6 -7.58 -6.81 14.03
C ALA A 6 -7.73 -7.94 12.99
N ALA A 7 -8.13 -9.15 13.41
CA ALA A 7 -8.37 -10.26 12.48
C ALA A 7 -9.48 -9.95 11.46
N TYR A 8 -10.59 -9.33 11.87
CA TYR A 8 -11.65 -8.93 10.94
C TYR A 8 -11.19 -7.84 9.96
N VAL A 9 -10.37 -6.89 10.41
CA VAL A 9 -9.80 -5.85 9.54
C VAL A 9 -8.85 -6.47 8.50
N VAL A 10 -7.95 -7.37 8.93
CA VAL A 10 -7.00 -8.05 8.03
C VAL A 10 -7.74 -8.88 7.00
N ALA A 11 -8.79 -9.60 7.39
CA ALA A 11 -9.62 -10.36 6.46
C ALA A 11 -10.32 -9.45 5.43
N GLY A 12 -10.93 -8.35 5.89
CA GLY A 12 -11.63 -7.40 5.02
C GLY A 12 -10.69 -6.71 4.02
N ILE A 13 -9.55 -6.19 4.49
CA ILE A 13 -8.59 -5.51 3.60
C ILE A 13 -7.90 -6.50 2.66
N GLY A 14 -7.71 -7.76 3.06
CA GLY A 14 -7.19 -8.81 2.19
C GLY A 14 -8.10 -9.05 0.99
N PHE A 15 -9.41 -9.11 1.21
CA PHE A 15 -10.40 -9.23 0.14
C PHE A 15 -10.40 -8.02 -0.80
N ILE A 16 -10.43 -6.80 -0.25
CA ILE A 16 -10.40 -5.56 -1.06
C ILE A 16 -9.09 -5.47 -1.85
N GLY A 17 -7.96 -5.76 -1.21
CA GLY A 17 -6.63 -5.76 -1.82
C GLY A 17 -6.56 -6.73 -3.00
N ALA A 18 -7.03 -7.97 -2.84
CA ALA A 18 -7.11 -8.94 -3.93
C ALA A 18 -7.99 -8.43 -5.09
N GLY A 19 -9.13 -7.80 -4.78
CA GLY A 19 -10.02 -7.20 -5.79
C GLY A 19 -9.39 -6.06 -6.60
N THR A 20 -8.35 -5.40 -6.08
CA THR A 20 -7.61 -4.37 -6.83
C THR A 20 -6.56 -4.93 -7.79
N ILE A 21 -6.19 -6.21 -7.67
CA ILE A 21 -5.21 -6.85 -8.54
C ILE A 21 -5.92 -7.39 -9.77
N LEU A 22 -5.60 -6.83 -10.94
CA LEU A 22 -6.16 -7.27 -12.21
C LEU A 22 -5.07 -7.92 -13.04
N GLN A 23 -5.33 -9.14 -13.50
CA GLN A 23 -4.44 -9.89 -14.35
C GLN A 23 -5.04 -10.03 -15.75
N THR A 24 -4.33 -9.53 -16.76
CA THR A 24 -4.58 -9.82 -18.17
C THR A 24 -3.53 -10.80 -18.69
N ARG A 25 -3.68 -11.30 -19.92
CA ARG A 25 -2.77 -12.30 -20.51
C ARG A 25 -1.29 -11.88 -20.53
N GLU A 26 -1.00 -10.58 -20.57
CA GLU A 26 0.36 -10.06 -20.73
C GLU A 26 0.82 -9.16 -19.57
N ARG A 27 -0.08 -8.79 -18.64
CA ARG A 27 0.25 -7.80 -17.60
C ARG A 27 -0.57 -8.00 -16.34
N VAL A 28 0.07 -7.79 -15.20
CA VAL A 28 -0.59 -7.62 -13.91
C VAL A 28 -0.56 -6.14 -13.52
N VAL A 29 -1.72 -5.58 -13.16
CA VAL A 29 -1.87 -4.21 -12.67
C VAL A 29 -2.50 -4.22 -11.28
N GLY A 30 -2.29 -3.16 -10.50
CA GLY A 30 -2.91 -3.00 -9.18
C GLY A 30 -2.17 -3.61 -7.99
N ILE A 31 -1.08 -4.37 -8.19
CA ILE A 31 -0.26 -4.93 -7.08
C ILE A 31 0.20 -3.84 -6.10
N THR A 32 0.65 -2.69 -6.61
CA THR A 32 1.10 -1.58 -5.75
C THR A 32 -0.06 -1.00 -4.96
N THR A 33 -1.26 -0.89 -5.55
CA THR A 33 -2.47 -0.43 -4.87
C THR A 33 -2.88 -1.39 -3.76
N ALA A 34 -2.89 -2.70 -4.03
CA ALA A 34 -3.19 -3.73 -3.04
C ALA A 34 -2.24 -3.67 -1.84
N ALA A 35 -0.93 -3.54 -2.10
CA ALA A 35 0.08 -3.39 -1.05
C ALA A 35 -0.13 -2.12 -0.21
N SER A 36 -0.41 -0.98 -0.87
CA SER A 36 -0.67 0.29 -0.18
C SER A 36 -1.90 0.22 0.73
N LEU A 37 -2.98 -0.42 0.28
CA LEU A 37 -4.19 -0.62 1.10
C LEU A 37 -3.89 -1.44 2.36
N TRP A 38 -3.11 -2.51 2.23
CA TRP A 38 -2.73 -3.35 3.36
C TRP A 38 -1.90 -2.59 4.39
N VAL A 39 -0.89 -1.84 3.95
CA VAL A 39 -0.05 -1.01 4.82
C VAL A 39 -0.86 0.09 5.49
N THR A 40 -1.79 0.72 4.77
CA THR A 40 -2.64 1.79 5.32
C THR A 40 -3.57 1.26 6.42
N ALA A 41 -4.13 0.06 6.25
CA ALA A 41 -4.93 -0.60 7.29
C ALA A 41 -4.08 -0.93 8.53
N ALA A 42 -2.86 -1.44 8.35
CA ALA A 42 -1.94 -1.69 9.47
C ALA A 42 -1.60 -0.41 10.25
N ILE A 43 -1.34 0.70 9.54
CA ILE A 43 -1.10 2.02 10.14
C ILE A 43 -2.33 2.49 10.92
N GLY A 44 -3.53 2.39 10.34
CA GLY A 44 -4.78 2.77 10.99
C GLY A 44 -5.06 1.97 12.26
N MET A 45 -4.77 0.66 12.25
CA MET A 45 -4.88 -0.18 13.44
C MET A 45 -3.85 0.21 14.51
N ALA A 46 -2.60 0.49 14.13
CA ALA A 46 -1.58 0.96 15.07
C ALA A 46 -1.98 2.29 15.72
N ALA A 47 -2.49 3.24 14.93
CA ALA A 47 -3.00 4.51 15.42
C ALA A 47 -4.22 4.34 16.34
N GLY A 48 -5.18 3.49 15.96
CA GLY A 48 -6.37 3.18 16.76
C GLY A 48 -6.06 2.47 18.08
N ALA A 49 -4.93 1.76 18.15
CA ALA A 49 -4.42 1.13 19.38
C ALA A 49 -3.52 2.07 20.22
N GLY A 50 -3.34 3.33 19.82
CA GLY A 50 -2.55 4.32 20.56
C GLY A 50 -1.05 4.33 20.24
N PHE A 51 -0.58 3.50 19.31
CA PHE A 51 0.83 3.45 18.89
C PHE A 51 1.16 4.55 17.87
N TYR A 52 0.98 5.81 18.24
CA TYR A 52 1.10 6.95 17.32
C TYR A 52 2.50 7.10 16.72
N LEU A 53 3.56 6.90 17.52
CA LEU A 53 4.94 6.99 17.01
C LEU A 53 5.19 5.94 15.91
N LEU A 54 4.75 4.70 16.14
CA LEU A 54 4.86 3.61 15.16
C LEU A 54 4.06 3.93 13.90
N ALA A 55 2.83 4.43 14.05
CA ALA A 55 1.96 4.81 12.94
C ALA A 55 2.56 5.94 12.09
N ILE A 56 3.15 6.96 12.71
CA ILE A 56 3.81 8.08 12.01
C ILE A 56 5.03 7.58 11.24
N ILE A 57 5.91 6.80 11.88
CA ILE A 57 7.10 6.25 11.24
C ILE A 57 6.72 5.35 10.06
N ALA A 58 5.76 4.44 10.25
CA ALA A 58 5.27 3.56 9.20
C ALA A 58 4.65 4.35 8.03
N THR A 59 3.90 5.41 8.33
CA THR A 59 3.34 6.32 7.31
C THR A 59 4.44 7.01 6.50
N ALA A 60 5.47 7.54 7.16
CA ALA A 60 6.57 8.21 6.50
C ALA A 60 7.29 7.24 5.54
N ILE A 61 7.64 6.04 6.01
CA ILE A 61 8.31 5.00 5.21
C ILE A 61 7.44 4.59 4.01
N ALA A 62 6.14 4.33 4.24
CA ALA A 62 5.22 3.94 3.18
C ALA A 62 5.07 5.04 2.11
N TYR A 63 4.94 6.29 2.54
CA TYR A 63 4.84 7.45 1.65
C TYR A 63 6.11 7.67 0.83
N LEU A 64 7.28 7.62 1.45
CA LEU A 64 8.58 7.73 0.80
C LEU A 64 8.76 6.63 -0.25
N THR A 65 8.45 5.38 0.11
CA THR A 65 8.55 4.23 -0.81
C THR A 65 7.67 4.40 -2.04
N LEU A 66 6.42 4.86 -1.84
CA LEU A 66 5.50 5.09 -2.95
C LEU A 66 5.96 6.26 -3.84
N ARG A 67 6.43 7.35 -3.25
CA ARG A 67 6.98 8.50 -3.99
C ARG A 67 8.20 8.12 -4.81
N LEU A 68 9.18 7.41 -4.24
CA LEU A 68 10.38 6.97 -4.95
C LEU A 68 10.04 6.11 -6.17
N LYS A 69 9.13 5.12 -6.02
CA LYS A 69 8.68 4.30 -7.15
C LYS A 69 8.00 5.10 -8.24
N ILE A 70 7.20 6.12 -7.89
CA ILE A 70 6.55 6.98 -8.87
C ILE A 70 7.58 7.83 -9.61
N LEU A 71 8.53 8.42 -8.87
CA LEU A 71 9.60 9.24 -9.45
C LEU A 71 10.48 8.41 -10.39
N GLU A 72 10.90 7.21 -10.01
CA GLU A 72 11.65 6.30 -10.88
C GLU A 72 10.86 5.92 -12.15
N ARG A 73 9.54 5.71 -12.03
CA ARG A 73 8.70 5.42 -13.19
C ARG A 73 8.59 6.62 -14.14
N LEU A 74 8.45 7.82 -13.59
CA LEU A 74 8.39 9.05 -14.38
C LEU A 74 9.74 9.34 -15.05
N ALA A 75 10.85 9.18 -14.33
CA ALA A 75 12.20 9.33 -14.86
C ALA A 75 12.47 8.35 -16.03
N ARG A 76 12.16 7.05 -15.85
CA ARG A 76 12.27 6.05 -16.94
C ARG A 76 11.39 6.38 -18.13
N LYS A 77 10.19 6.95 -17.91
CA LYS A 77 9.31 7.34 -19.02
C LYS A 77 9.86 8.54 -19.78
N SER A 78 10.46 9.51 -19.07
CA SER A 78 11.11 10.67 -19.70
C SER A 78 12.33 10.28 -20.53
N GLU A 79 13.13 9.32 -20.07
CA GLU A 79 14.29 8.81 -20.82
C GLU A 79 13.88 8.07 -22.10
N LYS A 80 12.77 7.32 -22.06
CA LYS A 80 12.29 6.53 -23.21
C LYS A 80 11.57 7.35 -24.29
N TYR A 81 11.12 8.57 -23.98
CA TYR A 81 10.35 9.45 -24.87
C TYR A 81 10.89 10.89 -24.91
N GLY A 82 12.17 11.09 -24.53
CA GLY A 82 12.85 12.39 -24.66
C GLY A 82 13.00 12.81 -26.13
N PRO A 83 13.12 14.11 -26.43
CA PRO A 83 13.09 14.67 -27.79
C PRO A 83 14.17 14.11 -28.71
#